data_AF-A0A081S8K1-F1
#
_entry.id   AF-A0A081S8K1-F1
#
_cell.length_a   1.000
_cell.length_b   1.000
_cell.length_c   1.000
_cell.angle_alpha   90.00
_cell.angle_beta   90.00
_cell.angle_gamma   90.00
#
_symmetry.space_group_name_H-M   'P 1'
#
loop_
_entity.id
_entity.type
_entity.pdbx_description
1 polymer ?
#
loop_
_entity_poly.entity_id
_entity_poly.type
_entity_poly.pdbx_seq_one_letter_code
_entity_poly.pdbx_strand_id
1 'polypeptide(L)'
;MRQSDYDRQIKREQEIKEEQQQCEIEMQEAAGALVAFGSGWYPKDYYFIEAIEFFIGALENFKADNMKELVNLYDDTKYKELQLNYQKEMLQLQREQYIDTKKMLQALRYNNYVQTLQLQQLDGIRRNTEEAVDYLRNLRVQENHYHTHNHYHQNNIY
;
A
#
# COMPACT_ATOMS: atom_id res chain seq x y z
N MET A 1 -2.54 0.78 -27.76
CA MET A 1 -2.06 2.17 -27.76
C MET A 1 -1.66 2.53 -29.17
N ARG A 2 -2.13 3.65 -29.73
CA ARG A 2 -1.90 4.02 -31.14
C ARG A 2 -0.56 4.78 -31.22
N GLN A 3 0.22 4.63 -32.31
CA GLN A 3 1.48 5.36 -32.53
C GLN A 3 1.37 6.88 -32.25
N SER A 4 0.22 7.46 -32.60
CA SER A 4 -0.13 8.85 -32.31
C SER A 4 -0.09 9.26 -30.82
N ASP A 5 -0.29 8.33 -29.89
CA ASP A 5 -0.24 8.62 -28.45
C ASP A 5 1.22 8.68 -27.97
N TYR A 6 2.08 7.83 -28.52
CA TYR A 6 3.53 7.82 -28.26
C TYR A 6 4.21 9.08 -28.81
N ASP A 7 3.90 9.46 -30.05
CA ASP A 7 4.46 10.68 -30.66
C ASP A 7 4.08 11.94 -29.87
N ARG A 8 2.86 11.96 -29.31
CA ARG A 8 2.40 13.05 -28.44
C ARG A 8 3.16 13.10 -27.11
N GLN A 9 3.44 11.94 -26.50
CA GLN A 9 4.21 11.87 -25.26
C GLN A 9 5.66 12.31 -25.47
N ILE A 10 6.30 11.87 -26.56
CA ILE A 10 7.67 12.26 -26.90
C ILE A 10 7.76 13.78 -27.10
N LYS A 11 6.79 14.37 -27.83
CA LYS A 11 6.74 15.82 -28.02
C LYS A 11 6.55 16.57 -26.70
N ARG A 12 5.67 16.06 -25.82
CA ARG A 12 5.44 16.65 -24.49
C ARG A 12 6.68 16.59 -23.61
N GLU A 13 7.43 15.48 -23.64
CA GLU A 13 8.70 15.38 -22.92
C GLU A 13 9.75 16.35 -23.45
N GLN A 14 9.79 16.60 -24.76
CA GLN A 14 10.67 17.60 -25.36
C GLN A 14 10.29 19.02 -24.92
N GLU A 15 9.01 19.38 -24.99
CA GLU A 15 8.49 20.67 -24.51
C GLU A 15 8.84 20.89 -23.02
N ILE A 16 8.66 19.87 -22.17
CA ILE A 16 9.02 19.96 -20.74
C ILE A 16 10.52 20.17 -20.56
N LYS A 17 11.38 19.52 -21.36
CA LYS A 17 12.84 19.70 -21.26
C LYS A 17 13.26 21.10 -21.69
N GLU A 18 12.65 21.65 -22.72
CA GLU A 18 12.89 23.03 -23.18
C GLU A 18 12.46 24.04 -22.11
N GLU A 19 11.28 23.86 -21.51
CA GLU A 19 10.81 24.68 -20.38
C GLU A 19 11.74 24.59 -19.17
N GLN A 20 12.24 23.40 -18.84
CA GLN A 20 13.22 23.21 -17.76
C GLN A 20 14.53 23.96 -18.02
N GLN A 21 15.06 23.86 -19.24
CA GLN A 21 16.29 24.57 -19.62
C GLN A 21 16.10 26.09 -19.56
N GLN A 22 14.96 26.58 -20.06
CA GLN A 22 14.65 28.00 -20.02
C GLN A 22 14.56 28.51 -18.58
N CYS A 23 13.87 27.77 -17.71
CA CYS A 23 13.78 28.08 -16.28
C CYS A 23 15.15 28.08 -15.59
N GLU A 24 16.04 27.14 -15.94
CA GLU A 24 17.40 27.07 -15.41
C GLU A 24 18.25 28.28 -15.86
N ILE A 25 18.12 28.71 -17.11
CA ILE A 25 18.78 29.92 -17.63
C ILE A 25 18.30 31.16 -16.87
N GLU A 26 16.98 31.34 -16.74
CA GLU A 26 16.40 32.48 -16.03
C GLU A 26 16.85 32.52 -14.56
N MET A 27 16.94 31.35 -13.92
CA MET A 27 17.44 31.22 -12.56
C MET A 27 18.92 31.59 -12.47
N GLN A 28 19.75 31.17 -13.43
CA GLN A 28 21.17 31.54 -13.48
C GLN A 28 21.37 33.03 -13.74
N GLU A 29 20.57 33.65 -14.61
CA GLU A 29 20.61 35.10 -14.88
C GLU A 29 20.22 35.92 -13.64
N ALA A 30 19.14 35.53 -12.97
CA ALA A 30 18.71 36.14 -11.72
C ALA A 30 19.78 35.98 -10.62
N ALA A 31 20.36 34.78 -10.48
CA ALA A 31 21.46 34.53 -9.56
C ALA A 31 22.68 35.40 -9.89
N GLY A 32 23.02 35.57 -11.17
CA GLY A 32 24.11 36.43 -11.63
C GLY A 32 23.90 37.90 -11.25
N ALA A 33 22.68 38.42 -11.43
CA ALA A 33 22.31 39.76 -10.99
C ALA A 33 22.45 39.93 -9.46
N LEU A 34 22.05 38.90 -8.70
CA LEU A 34 22.17 38.88 -7.24
C LEU A 34 23.63 38.76 -6.77
N VAL A 35 24.50 38.01 -7.47
CA VAL A 35 25.95 37.99 -7.21
C VAL A 35 26.54 39.40 -7.32
N ALA A 36 26.18 40.11 -8.41
CA ALA A 36 26.67 41.45 -8.68
C ALA A 36 26.23 42.44 -7.58
N PHE A 37 25.00 42.31 -7.09
CA PHE A 37 24.50 43.09 -5.95
C PHE A 37 25.22 42.73 -4.64
N GLY A 38 25.37 41.44 -4.37
CA GLY A 38 25.96 40.91 -3.14
C GLY A 38 27.48 40.98 -3.07
N SER A 39 28.19 41.54 -4.06
CA SER A 39 29.65 41.75 -4.06
C SER A 39 30.50 40.53 -3.60
N GLY A 40 29.96 39.31 -3.72
CA GLY A 40 30.57 38.07 -3.26
C GLY A 40 30.58 37.80 -1.74
N TRP A 41 30.02 38.67 -0.89
CA TRP A 41 29.95 38.42 0.56
C TRP A 41 28.80 37.46 0.94
N TYR A 42 27.80 37.35 0.07
CA TYR A 42 26.63 36.49 0.27
C TYR A 42 26.74 35.21 -0.58
N PRO A 43 26.53 34.01 -0.01
CA PRO A 43 26.71 32.74 -0.70
C PRO A 43 25.63 32.49 -1.77
N LYS A 44 26.09 32.07 -2.96
CA LYS A 44 25.26 31.96 -4.17
C LYS A 44 24.12 30.96 -4.03
N ASP A 45 24.36 29.88 -3.31
CA ASP A 45 23.38 28.80 -3.10
C ASP A 45 22.16 29.24 -2.28
N TYR A 46 22.16 30.45 -1.73
CA TYR A 46 21.09 31.01 -0.90
C TYR A 46 20.41 32.24 -1.54
N TYR A 47 20.64 32.49 -2.84
CA TYR A 47 20.02 33.59 -3.59
C TYR A 47 18.55 33.30 -3.95
N PHE A 48 17.73 33.06 -2.94
CA PHE A 48 16.30 32.88 -3.07
C PHE A 48 15.58 33.45 -1.84
N ILE A 49 14.31 33.81 -2.02
CA ILE A 49 13.54 34.61 -1.06
C ILE A 49 13.49 33.95 0.31
N GLU A 50 13.27 32.63 0.35
CA GLU A 50 13.12 31.87 1.60
C GLU A 50 14.39 31.90 2.47
N ALA A 51 15.59 31.85 1.88
CA ALA A 51 16.83 31.97 2.63
C ALA A 51 17.07 33.40 3.09
N ILE A 52 16.74 34.39 2.25
CA ILE A 52 16.86 35.82 2.59
C ILE A 52 15.96 36.16 3.78
N GLU A 53 14.69 35.76 3.76
CA GLU A 53 13.74 35.98 4.86
C GLU A 53 14.22 35.32 6.16
N PHE A 54 14.72 34.09 6.06
CA PHE A 54 15.28 33.40 7.21
C PHE A 54 16.49 34.13 7.79
N PHE A 55 17.42 34.60 6.94
CA PHE A 55 18.61 35.31 7.40
C PHE A 55 18.28 36.66 8.03
N ILE A 56 17.35 37.43 7.45
CA ILE A 56 16.87 38.68 8.05
C ILE A 56 16.30 38.38 9.44
N GLY A 57 15.41 37.39 9.56
CA GLY A 57 14.85 37.00 10.84
C GLY A 57 15.90 36.49 11.84
N ALA A 58 16.91 35.75 11.38
CA ALA A 58 17.99 35.27 12.24
C ALA A 58 18.87 36.42 12.76
N LEU A 59 19.16 37.42 11.94
CA LEU A 59 19.90 38.63 12.33
C LEU A 59 19.08 39.51 13.29
N GLU A 60 17.81 39.77 12.98
CA GLU A 60 16.91 40.55 13.85
C GLU A 60 16.74 39.94 15.24
N ASN A 61 16.83 38.62 15.33
CA ASN A 61 16.73 37.87 16.59
C ASN A 61 18.09 37.53 17.21
N PHE A 62 19.19 38.11 16.72
CA PHE A 62 20.55 37.89 17.23
C PHE A 62 20.93 36.40 17.34
N LYS A 63 20.45 35.57 16.41
CA LYS A 63 20.71 34.11 16.40
C LYS A 63 22.03 33.75 15.74
N ALA A 64 22.61 34.68 14.98
CA ALA A 64 23.86 34.53 14.27
C ALA A 64 24.52 35.90 14.10
N ASP A 65 25.84 35.96 14.27
CA ASP A 65 26.61 37.20 14.22
C ASP A 65 27.39 37.34 12.90
N ASN A 66 27.47 36.28 12.12
CA ASN A 66 28.17 36.27 10.83
C ASN A 66 27.50 35.35 9.80
N MET A 67 27.88 35.53 8.53
CA MET A 67 27.30 34.78 7.41
C MET A 67 27.48 33.26 7.53
N LYS A 68 28.60 32.78 8.09
CA LYS A 68 28.82 31.34 8.27
C LYS A 68 27.82 30.74 9.27
N GLU A 69 27.55 31.46 10.36
CA GLU A 69 26.55 31.05 11.35
C GLU A 69 25.13 31.08 10.78
N LEU A 70 24.80 32.10 9.98
CA LEU A 70 23.51 32.17 9.28
C LEU A 70 23.27 30.95 8.38
N VAL A 71 24.25 30.63 7.54
CA VAL A 71 24.21 29.48 6.63
C VAL A 71 24.05 28.19 7.42
N ASN A 72 24.90 27.94 8.42
CA ASN A 72 24.82 26.74 9.25
C ASN A 72 23.44 26.62 9.94
N LEU A 73 22.93 27.74 10.47
CA LEU A 73 21.64 27.76 11.15
C LEU A 73 20.49 27.44 10.19
N TYR A 74 20.54 27.94 8.95
CA TYR A 74 19.56 27.63 7.93
C TYR A 74 19.61 26.16 7.52
N ASP A 75 20.80 25.64 7.19
CA ASP A 75 20.97 24.24 6.77
C ASP A 75 20.50 23.27 7.86
N ASP A 76 20.88 23.53 9.12
CA ASP A 76 20.42 22.73 10.27
C ASP A 76 18.90 22.80 10.44
N THR A 77 18.31 23.97 10.23
CA THR A 77 16.86 24.14 10.33
C THR A 77 16.15 23.39 9.21
N LYS A 78 16.61 23.49 7.96
CA LYS A 78 16.06 22.76 6.82
C LYS A 78 16.22 21.26 6.96
N TYR A 79 17.36 20.80 7.46
CA TYR A 79 17.56 19.39 7.76
C TYR A 79 16.57 18.88 8.82
N LYS A 80 16.36 19.64 9.90
CA LYS A 80 15.38 19.28 10.95
C LYS A 80 13.94 19.30 10.43
N GLU A 81 13.57 20.30 9.64
CA GLU A 81 12.25 20.38 8.99
C GLU A 81 12.00 19.16 8.10
N LEU A 82 12.99 18.79 7.29
CA LEU A 82 12.94 17.61 6.42
C LEU A 82 12.77 16.32 7.24
N GLN A 83 13.57 16.14 8.30
CA GLN A 83 13.43 14.99 9.20
C GLN A 83 12.04 14.91 9.85
N LEU A 84 11.51 16.04 10.33
CA LEU A 84 10.18 16.09 10.94
C LEU A 84 9.08 15.75 9.93
N ASN A 85 9.21 16.21 8.69
CA ASN A 85 8.26 15.88 7.63
C ASN A 85 8.31 14.39 7.28
N TYR A 86 9.49 13.80 7.13
CA TYR A 86 9.62 12.35 6.94
C TYR A 86 9.03 11.55 8.09
N GLN A 87 9.25 11.97 9.35
CA GLN A 87 8.65 11.31 10.51
C GLN A 87 7.12 11.38 10.51
N LYS A 88 6.54 12.52 10.11
CA LYS A 88 5.09 12.68 9.99
C LYS A 88 4.51 11.77 8.91
N GLU A 89 5.14 11.71 7.74
CA GLU A 89 4.73 10.85 6.63
C GLU A 89 4.81 9.37 7.03
N MET A 90 5.92 8.95 7.64
CA MET A 90 6.09 7.58 8.15
C MET A 90 5.00 7.20 9.17
N LEU A 91 4.67 8.10 10.09
CA LEU A 91 3.61 7.88 11.08
C LEU A 91 2.22 7.79 10.43
N GLN A 92 1.99 8.54 9.35
CA GLN A 92 0.75 8.44 8.58
C GLN A 92 0.65 7.09 7.87
N LEU A 93 1.69 6.68 7.14
CA LEU A 93 1.75 5.38 6.46
C LEU A 93 1.56 4.22 7.44
N GLN A 94 2.20 4.29 8.62
CA GLN A 94 2.02 3.27 9.66
C GLN A 94 0.56 3.19 10.15
N ARG A 95 -0.12 4.32 10.30
CA ARG A 95 -1.54 4.35 10.69
C ARG A 95 -2.45 3.75 9.63
N GLU A 96 -2.19 4.04 8.36
CA GLU A 96 -2.93 3.47 7.22
C GLU A 96 -2.73 1.95 7.17
N GLN A 97 -1.49 1.47 7.23
CA GLN A 97 -1.18 0.03 7.28
C GLN A 97 -1.86 -0.67 8.45
N TYR A 98 -1.92 -0.05 9.62
CA TYR A 98 -2.58 -0.62 10.78
C TYR A 98 -4.09 -0.78 10.57
N ILE A 99 -4.74 0.21 9.96
CA ILE A 99 -6.17 0.17 9.61
C ILE A 99 -6.43 -0.96 8.61
N ASP A 100 -5.60 -1.07 7.57
CA ASP A 100 -5.76 -2.09 6.54
C ASP A 100 -5.50 -3.50 7.08
N THR A 101 -4.51 -3.66 7.95
CA THR A 101 -4.26 -4.94 8.66
C THR A 101 -5.46 -5.33 9.51
N LYS A 102 -6.12 -4.39 10.19
CA LYS A 102 -7.35 -4.67 10.95
C LYS A 102 -8.49 -5.13 10.06
N LYS A 103 -8.72 -4.46 8.93
CA LYS A 103 -9.74 -4.86 7.96
C LYS A 103 -9.46 -6.25 7.39
N MET A 104 -8.21 -6.51 7.02
CA MET A 104 -7.76 -7.81 6.53
C MET A 104 -8.00 -8.90 7.58
N LEU A 105 -7.64 -8.65 8.83
CA LEU A 105 -7.86 -9.61 9.92
C LEU A 105 -9.35 -9.91 10.12
N GLN A 106 -10.22 -8.90 10.03
CA GLN A 106 -11.67 -9.11 10.09
C GLN A 106 -12.18 -9.96 8.92
N ALA A 107 -11.71 -9.68 7.70
CA ALA A 107 -12.07 -10.46 6.52
C ALA A 107 -11.62 -11.93 6.64
N LEU A 108 -10.39 -12.17 7.12
CA LEU A 108 -9.87 -13.52 7.36
C LEU A 108 -10.69 -14.27 8.42
N ARG A 109 -11.08 -13.59 9.52
CA ARG A 109 -11.94 -14.19 10.55
C ARG A 109 -13.30 -14.59 9.99
N TYR A 110 -13.91 -13.72 9.20
CA TYR A 110 -15.18 -14.01 8.54
C TYR A 110 -15.04 -15.18 7.57
N ASN A 111 -13.97 -15.21 6.76
CA ASN A 111 -13.71 -16.29 5.83
C ASN A 111 -13.53 -17.64 6.56
N ASN A 112 -12.73 -17.67 7.63
CA ASN A 112 -12.56 -18.88 8.46
C ASN A 112 -13.89 -19.36 9.06
N TYR A 113 -14.74 -18.43 9.51
CA TYR A 113 -16.07 -18.77 10.03
C TYR A 113 -16.96 -19.43 8.97
N VAL A 114 -17.05 -18.82 7.77
CA VAL A 114 -17.82 -19.38 6.65
C VAL A 114 -17.28 -20.74 6.21
N GLN A 115 -15.96 -20.90 6.13
CA GLN A 115 -15.33 -22.19 5.82
C GLN A 115 -15.71 -23.26 6.85
N THR A 116 -15.75 -22.89 8.15
CA THR A 116 -16.12 -23.82 9.22
C THR A 116 -17.56 -24.29 9.07
N LEU A 117 -18.49 -23.38 8.74
CA LEU A 117 -19.89 -23.74 8.46
C LEU A 117 -20.02 -24.66 7.25
N GLN A 118 -19.27 -24.40 6.18
CA GLN A 118 -19.27 -25.25 4.99
C GLN A 118 -18.77 -26.67 5.32
N LEU A 119 -17.70 -26.80 6.11
CA LEU A 119 -17.20 -28.10 6.57
C LEU A 119 -18.23 -28.85 7.41
N GLN A 120 -18.93 -28.16 8.32
CA GLN A 120 -19.99 -28.77 9.12
C GLN A 120 -21.16 -29.27 8.26
N GLN A 121 -21.54 -28.53 7.22
CA GLN A 121 -22.57 -28.95 6.27
C GLN A 121 -22.13 -30.19 5.48
N LEU A 122 -20.89 -30.22 5.00
CA LEU A 122 -20.32 -31.38 4.30
C LEU A 122 -20.27 -32.61 5.21
N ASP A 123 -19.91 -32.46 6.49
CA ASP A 123 -19.93 -33.55 7.47
C ASP A 123 -21.35 -34.06 7.75
N GLY A 124 -22.35 -33.18 7.73
CA GLY A 124 -23.77 -33.57 7.83
C GLY A 124 -24.23 -34.37 6.61
N ILE A 125 -23.89 -33.90 5.39
CA ILE A 125 -24.18 -34.61 4.14
C ILE A 125 -23.49 -35.98 4.15
N ARG A 126 -22.22 -36.04 4.57
CA ARG A 126 -21.46 -37.30 4.65
C ARG A 126 -22.14 -38.31 5.57
N ARG A 127 -22.50 -37.91 6.79
CA ARG A 127 -23.22 -38.77 7.74
C ARG A 127 -24.56 -39.26 7.20
N ASN A 128 -25.37 -38.36 6.64
CA ASN A 128 -26.66 -38.75 6.05
C ASN A 128 -26.48 -39.75 4.89
N THR A 129 -25.40 -39.61 4.11
CA THR A 129 -25.07 -40.52 3.01
C THR A 129 -24.64 -41.89 3.54
N GLU A 130 -23.79 -41.92 4.58
CA GLU A 130 -23.37 -43.16 5.25
C GLU A 130 -24.58 -43.92 5.83
N GLU A 131 -25.46 -43.21 6.56
CA GLU A 131 -26.70 -43.78 7.09
C GLU A 131 -27.59 -44.35 5.98
N ALA A 132 -27.82 -43.62 4.89
CA ALA A 132 -28.62 -44.08 3.76
C ALA A 132 -28.03 -45.34 3.09
N VAL A 133 -26.70 -45.41 2.96
CA VAL A 133 -26.01 -46.61 2.42
C VAL A 133 -26.22 -47.81 3.34
N ASP A 134 -26.12 -47.63 4.66
CA ASP A 134 -26.35 -48.71 5.62
C ASP A 134 -27.82 -49.16 5.64
N TYR A 135 -28.78 -48.24 5.55
CA TYR A 135 -30.20 -48.58 5.37
C TYR A 135 -30.43 -49.45 4.13
N LEU A 136 -29.89 -49.05 2.98
CA LEU A 136 -30.01 -49.82 1.73
C LEU A 136 -29.32 -51.19 1.83
N ARG A 137 -28.18 -51.29 2.53
CA ARG A 137 -27.50 -52.57 2.77
C ARG A 137 -28.38 -53.51 3.60
N ASN A 138 -28.99 -53.00 4.66
CA ASN A 138 -29.87 -53.79 5.54
C ASN A 138 -31.12 -54.29 4.81
N LEU A 139 -31.75 -53.44 3.98
CA LEU A 139 -32.88 -53.85 3.13
C LEU A 139 -32.49 -55.00 2.18
N ARG A 140 -31.33 -54.91 1.52
CA ARG A 140 -30.82 -55.97 0.64
C ARG A 140 -30.61 -57.29 1.40
N VAL A 141 -30.09 -57.24 2.63
CA VAL A 141 -29.90 -58.44 3.46
C VAL A 141 -31.24 -59.08 3.84
N GLN A 142 -32.24 -58.26 4.18
CA GLN A 142 -33.59 -58.75 4.47
C GLN A 142 -34.23 -59.42 3.26
N GLU A 143 -34.21 -58.81 2.07
CA GLU A 143 -34.72 -59.44 0.83
C GLU A 143 -34.08 -60.80 0.56
N ASN A 144 -32.75 -60.90 0.72
CA ASN A 144 -32.04 -62.17 0.57
C ASN A 144 -32.47 -63.22 1.60
N HIS A 145 -32.73 -62.81 2.86
CA HIS A 145 -33.23 -63.71 3.91
C HIS A 145 -34.66 -64.17 3.66
N TYR A 146 -35.55 -63.32 3.16
CA TYR A 146 -36.90 -63.73 2.77
C TYR A 146 -36.89 -64.71 1.59
N HIS A 147 -35.97 -64.54 0.63
CA HIS A 147 -35.81 -65.47 -0.48
C HIS A 147 -35.22 -66.82 -0.05
N THR A 148 -34.22 -66.85 0.83
CA THR A 148 -33.68 -68.12 1.33
C THR A 148 -34.66 -68.85 2.24
N HIS A 149 -35.39 -68.15 3.12
CA HIS A 149 -36.35 -68.79 4.02
C HIS A 149 -37.54 -69.42 3.28
N ASN A 150 -38.03 -68.77 2.21
CA ASN A 150 -39.04 -69.37 1.33
C ASN A 150 -38.52 -70.63 0.60
N HIS A 151 -37.22 -70.67 0.25
CA HIS A 151 -36.62 -71.86 -0.35
C HIS A 151 -36.48 -73.04 0.62
N TYR A 152 -36.29 -72.79 1.92
CA TYR A 152 -36.25 -73.84 2.94
C TYR A 152 -37.64 -74.38 3.33
N HIS A 153 -38.70 -73.58 3.20
CA HIS A 153 -40.07 -74.03 3.47
C HIS A 153 -40.73 -74.79 2.31
N GLN A 154 -40.20 -74.68 1.08
CA GLN A 154 -40.67 -75.47 -0.06
C GLN A 154 -40.09 -76.90 -0.12
N ASN A 155 -39.11 -77.25 0.70
CA ASN A 155 -38.44 -78.56 0.65
C ASN A 155 -38.81 -79.52 1.80
N ASN A 156 -39.85 -79.23 2.59
CA ASN A 156 -40.22 -80.05 3.77
C ASN A 156 -41.72 -80.42 3.83
N ILE A 157 -42.35 -80.60 2.66
CA ILE A 157 -43.69 -81.20 2.56
C ILE A 157 -43.53 -82.61 1.99
N TYR A 158 -43.41 -83.60 2.88
CA TYR A 158 -43.74 -85.01 2.64
C TYR A 158 -44.42 -85.55 3.90
#